data_AF-A0A075FM51-F1
#
_entry.id   AF-A0A075FM51-F1
#
_cell.length_a   1.000
_cell.length_b   1.000
_cell.length_c   1.000
_cell.angle_alpha   90.00
_cell.angle_beta   90.00
_cell.angle_gamma   90.00
#
_symmetry.space_group_name_H-M   'P 1'
#
loop_
_entity.id
_entity.type
_entity.pdbx_description
1 polymer ?
#
loop_
_entity_poly.entity_id
_entity_poly.type
_entity_poly.pdbx_seq_one_letter_code
_entity_poly.pdbx_strand_id
1 'polypeptide(L)'
;MLNSPPKKSGYVCVPYQHDKFSIDVKDMWISSRNVKSIYFVTATFSDECKPYFPFSTNHYLLAKFDDEEKLVKDAAKFTNSKPTFIFTVDNELFERDFDKEQSFISTYYLEYSDSDAKADVAKIIVKKDKIRQAGFAHLNLLCSEKPKFVFPHTEKIVVIEVSDDRSPQSINQYCEKARQNISRKGVVMNNFVSLSLLEKLK
;
A
#
# COMPACT_ATOMS: atom_id res chain seq x y z
N MET A 1 21.06 -16.22 22.47
CA MET A 1 20.54 -14.91 22.04
C MET A 1 19.31 -15.19 21.21
N LEU A 2 18.12 -14.83 21.70
CA LEU A 2 16.88 -14.98 20.94
C LEU A 2 16.91 -13.94 19.82
N ASN A 3 17.06 -14.39 18.57
CA ASN A 3 16.88 -13.53 17.40
C ASN A 3 15.46 -12.96 17.50
N SER A 4 15.34 -11.68 17.80
CA SER A 4 14.08 -10.96 17.61
C SER A 4 13.63 -11.18 16.15
N PRO A 5 12.34 -11.44 15.90
CA PRO A 5 11.85 -11.60 14.54
C PRO A 5 12.26 -10.39 13.69
N PRO A 6 12.55 -10.59 12.38
CA PRO A 6 12.93 -9.50 11.51
C PRO A 6 11.82 -8.44 11.51
N LYS A 7 12.23 -7.17 11.65
CA LYS A 7 11.30 -6.04 11.59
C LYS A 7 10.63 -6.01 10.24
N LYS A 8 9.31 -5.88 10.23
CA LYS A 8 8.53 -5.75 9.00
C LYS A 8 8.28 -4.26 8.74
N SER A 9 8.64 -3.83 7.53
CA SER A 9 8.38 -2.50 7.01
C SER A 9 7.11 -2.50 6.15
N GLY A 10 6.61 -1.32 5.82
CA GLY A 10 5.43 -1.23 4.98
C GLY A 10 4.90 0.19 4.82
N TYR A 11 3.61 0.29 4.56
CA TYR A 11 2.92 1.56 4.36
C TYR A 11 1.69 1.66 5.25
N VAL A 12 1.43 2.86 5.75
CA VAL A 12 0.19 3.18 6.44
C VAL A 12 -0.50 4.36 5.74
N CYS A 13 -1.78 4.21 5.44
CA CYS A 13 -2.62 5.20 4.80
C CYS A 13 -3.68 5.67 5.79
N VAL A 14 -3.50 6.87 6.36
CA VAL A 14 -4.49 7.50 7.25
C VAL A 14 -5.31 8.54 6.47
N PRO A 15 -6.65 8.55 6.58
CA PRO A 15 -7.49 9.54 5.91
C PRO A 15 -7.05 10.98 6.23
N TYR A 16 -6.94 11.82 5.21
CA TYR A 16 -6.51 13.21 5.36
C TYR A 16 -7.65 14.17 5.02
N GLN A 17 -8.13 14.90 6.02
CA GLN A 17 -9.26 15.83 5.89
C GLN A 17 -8.89 17.28 6.25
N HIS A 18 -7.60 17.57 6.45
CA HIS A 18 -7.11 18.86 6.95
C HIS A 18 -7.76 19.28 8.29
N ASP A 19 -8.23 18.30 9.06
CA ASP A 19 -8.74 18.49 10.41
C ASP A 19 -7.61 18.37 11.44
N LYS A 20 -7.92 18.73 12.69
CA LYS A 20 -6.96 18.65 13.79
C LYS A 20 -6.35 17.24 13.93
N PHE A 21 -7.17 16.19 13.78
CA PHE A 21 -6.74 14.80 13.86
C PHE A 21 -5.64 14.49 12.83
N SER A 22 -5.89 14.80 11.55
CA SER A 22 -4.95 14.47 10.48
C SER A 22 -3.67 15.32 10.52
N ILE A 23 -3.75 16.54 11.04
CA ILE A 23 -2.57 17.38 11.34
C ILE A 23 -1.74 16.78 12.48
N ASP A 24 -2.38 16.38 13.59
CA ASP A 24 -1.71 15.78 14.75
C ASP A 24 -0.99 14.47 14.35
N VAL A 25 -1.60 13.64 13.50
CA VAL A 25 -0.98 12.42 12.96
C VAL A 25 0.24 12.74 12.11
N LYS A 26 0.14 13.75 11.23
CA LYS A 26 1.26 14.20 10.40
C LYS A 26 2.46 14.62 11.25
N ASP A 27 2.23 15.48 12.25
CA ASP A 27 3.31 16.02 13.10
C ASP A 27 3.96 14.93 13.96
N MET A 28 3.16 13.98 14.45
CA MET A 28 3.65 12.77 15.12
C MET A 28 4.54 11.92 14.20
N TRP A 29 4.15 11.70 12.95
CA TRP A 29 4.95 10.93 12.00
C TRP A 29 6.21 11.67 11.54
N ILE A 30 6.16 13.00 11.41
CA ILE A 30 7.33 13.82 11.10
C ILE A 30 8.42 13.62 12.15
N SER A 31 8.04 13.64 13.43
CA SER A 31 8.98 13.44 14.56
C SER A 31 9.39 11.98 14.79
N SER A 32 8.68 11.01 14.20
CA SER A 32 8.97 9.59 14.40
C SER A 32 10.19 9.10 13.61
N ARG A 33 11.12 8.43 14.29
CA ARG A 33 12.23 7.70 13.66
C ARG A 33 11.78 6.41 12.96
N ASN A 34 10.56 5.94 13.21
CA ASN A 34 10.01 4.74 12.56
C ASN A 34 9.45 5.02 11.17
N VAL A 35 9.18 6.30 10.86
CA VAL A 35 8.60 6.73 9.59
C VAL A 35 9.71 7.33 8.74
N LYS A 36 9.99 6.71 7.59
CA LYS A 36 11.03 7.14 6.65
C LYS A 36 10.58 8.31 5.79
N SER A 37 9.38 8.21 5.25
CA SER A 37 8.83 9.19 4.31
C SER A 37 7.34 9.33 4.48
N ILE A 38 6.81 10.52 4.19
CA ILE A 38 5.39 10.82 4.26
C ILE A 38 4.97 11.51 2.96
N TYR A 39 3.84 11.09 2.41
CA TYR A 39 3.26 11.66 1.21
C TYR A 39 1.80 12.03 1.42
N PHE A 40 1.39 13.16 0.85
CA PHE A 40 0.00 13.43 0.56
C PHE A 40 -0.36 12.72 -0.75
N VAL A 41 -1.40 11.88 -0.71
CA VAL A 41 -1.76 11.02 -1.86
C VAL A 41 -3.24 11.09 -2.18
N THR A 42 -3.55 10.90 -3.47
CA THR A 42 -4.91 10.59 -3.92
C THR A 42 -5.07 9.08 -4.06
N ALA A 43 -6.07 8.53 -3.39
CA ALA A 43 -6.44 7.12 -3.44
C ALA A 43 -7.60 6.88 -4.41
N THR A 44 -7.42 5.91 -5.30
CA THR A 44 -8.45 5.41 -6.22
C THR A 44 -8.67 3.94 -5.93
N PHE A 45 -9.77 3.63 -5.24
CA PHE A 45 -10.18 2.26 -4.93
C PHE A 45 -10.86 1.61 -6.13
N SER A 46 -10.65 0.31 -6.29
CA SER A 46 -11.39 -0.50 -7.25
C SER A 46 -12.88 -0.57 -6.89
N ASP A 47 -13.72 -0.78 -7.90
CA ASP A 47 -15.17 -0.85 -7.69
C ASP A 47 -15.55 -2.08 -6.83
N GLU A 48 -14.76 -3.15 -6.91
CA GLU A 48 -14.92 -4.37 -6.13
C GLU A 48 -14.60 -4.16 -4.64
N CYS A 49 -13.71 -3.23 -4.31
CA CYS A 49 -13.34 -2.94 -2.92
C CYS A 49 -14.30 -1.95 -2.23
N LYS A 50 -15.00 -1.09 -2.97
CA LYS A 50 -15.89 -0.06 -2.41
C LYS A 50 -16.93 -0.59 -1.40
N PRO A 51 -17.60 -1.74 -1.62
CA PRO A 51 -18.57 -2.27 -0.66
C PRO A 51 -17.96 -2.63 0.71
N TYR A 52 -16.68 -2.97 0.75
CA TYR A 52 -15.97 -3.34 1.98
C TYR A 52 -15.49 -2.11 2.76
N PHE A 53 -15.28 -0.97 2.09
CA PHE A 53 -14.76 0.26 2.68
C PHE A 53 -15.64 1.48 2.36
N PRO A 54 -16.91 1.48 2.79
CA PRO A 54 -17.87 2.53 2.43
C PRO A 54 -17.49 3.92 2.96
N PHE A 55 -16.64 3.99 3.98
CA PHE A 55 -16.15 5.24 4.58
C PHE A 55 -14.76 5.65 4.09
N SER A 56 -14.25 5.00 3.05
CA SER A 56 -13.01 5.40 2.39
C SER A 56 -13.12 6.82 1.83
N THR A 57 -11.99 7.49 1.68
CA THR A 57 -11.91 8.85 1.12
C THR A 57 -11.03 8.88 -0.12
N ASN A 58 -10.90 10.04 -0.75
CA ASN A 58 -9.99 10.18 -1.89
C ASN A 58 -8.58 10.63 -1.48
N HIS A 59 -8.38 11.10 -0.24
CA HIS A 59 -7.16 11.76 0.17
C HIS A 59 -6.60 11.15 1.45
N TYR A 60 -5.32 10.78 1.43
CA TYR A 60 -4.65 10.11 2.53
C TYR A 60 -3.28 10.73 2.79
N LEU A 61 -2.84 10.61 4.05
CA LEU A 61 -1.42 10.62 4.40
C LEU A 61 -0.91 9.19 4.28
N LEU A 62 0.02 8.98 3.36
CA LEU A 62 0.75 7.74 3.18
C LEU A 62 2.10 7.88 3.89
N ALA A 63 2.41 7.01 4.85
CA ALA A 63 3.72 6.95 5.46
C ALA A 63 4.38 5.59 5.24
N LYS A 64 5.67 5.58 4.87
CA LYS A 64 6.51 4.38 4.80
C LYS A 64 7.15 4.17 6.17
N PHE A 65 6.90 3.01 6.79
CA PHE A 65 7.40 2.67 8.13
C PHE A 65 8.41 1.52 8.08
N ASP A 66 9.29 1.44 9.08
CA ASP A 66 10.33 0.41 9.17
C ASP A 66 10.01 -0.76 10.10
N ASP A 67 9.18 -0.52 11.12
CA ASP A 67 8.89 -1.47 12.19
C ASP A 67 7.39 -1.46 12.51
N GLU A 68 6.70 -2.51 12.07
CA GLU A 68 5.27 -2.73 12.31
C GLU A 68 4.93 -2.71 13.81
N GLU A 69 5.75 -3.33 14.67
CA GLU A 69 5.44 -3.40 16.10
C GLU A 69 5.41 -2.01 16.74
N LYS A 70 6.30 -1.12 16.31
CA LYS A 70 6.29 0.29 16.74
C LYS A 70 5.09 1.03 16.19
N LEU A 71 4.74 0.80 14.93
CA LEU A 71 3.56 1.41 14.33
C LEU A 71 2.28 1.00 15.06
N VAL A 72 2.12 -0.29 15.36
CA VAL A 72 0.95 -0.84 16.06
C VAL A 72 0.83 -0.32 17.48
N LYS A 73 1.94 -0.07 18.19
CA LYS A 73 1.92 0.59 19.51
C LYS A 73 1.33 2.00 19.45
N ASP A 74 1.48 2.68 18.33
CA ASP A 74 0.93 4.02 18.10
C ASP A 74 -0.46 3.97 17.41
N ALA A 75 -1.00 2.79 17.08
CA ALA A 75 -2.24 2.61 16.31
C ALA A 75 -3.42 3.43 16.85
N ALA A 76 -3.58 3.47 18.17
CA ALA A 76 -4.66 4.22 18.81
C ALA A 76 -4.63 5.73 18.50
N LYS A 77 -3.45 6.30 18.23
CA LYS A 77 -3.25 7.73 17.94
C LYS A 77 -3.71 8.11 16.53
N PHE A 78 -3.83 7.14 15.63
CA PHE A 78 -4.22 7.37 14.24
C PHE A 78 -5.40 6.50 13.80
N THR A 79 -6.12 5.89 14.75
CA THR A 79 -7.40 5.22 14.50
C THR A 79 -8.52 6.25 14.51
N ASN A 80 -9.40 6.21 13.51
CA ASN A 80 -10.55 7.09 13.36
C ASN A 80 -11.78 6.30 12.85
N SER A 81 -12.93 6.96 12.70
CA SER A 81 -14.15 6.39 12.12
C SER A 81 -14.00 6.04 10.64
N LYS A 82 -13.02 6.66 9.96
CA LYS A 82 -12.65 6.34 8.59
C LYS A 82 -11.49 5.33 8.57
N PRO A 83 -11.53 4.35 7.66
CA PRO A 83 -10.57 3.26 7.64
C PRO A 83 -9.15 3.76 7.35
N THR A 84 -8.23 3.37 8.22
CA THR A 84 -6.78 3.41 7.99
C THR A 84 -6.32 2.05 7.50
N PHE A 85 -5.52 2.05 6.44
CA PHE A 85 -5.00 0.85 5.81
C PHE A 85 -3.51 0.70 6.14
N ILE A 86 -3.10 -0.45 6.64
CA ILE A 86 -1.69 -0.76 6.90
C ILE A 86 -1.31 -1.93 6.00
N PHE A 87 -0.40 -1.69 5.07
CA PHE A 87 0.19 -2.71 4.20
C PHE A 87 1.56 -3.08 4.74
N THR A 88 1.66 -4.21 5.44
CA THR A 88 2.93 -4.70 5.96
C THR A 88 3.55 -5.64 4.94
N VAL A 89 4.76 -5.32 4.47
CA VAL A 89 5.48 -6.13 3.46
C VAL A 89 6.12 -7.33 4.15
N ASP A 90 5.66 -8.52 3.81
CA ASP A 90 6.17 -9.79 4.34
C ASP A 90 7.36 -10.30 3.53
N ASN A 91 7.31 -10.11 2.20
CA ASN A 91 8.34 -10.57 1.29
C ASN A 91 8.57 -9.53 0.20
N GLU A 92 9.74 -8.90 0.22
CA GLU A 92 10.19 -8.10 -0.90
C GLU A 92 10.58 -9.00 -2.08
N LEU A 93 10.11 -8.66 -3.27
CA LEU A 93 10.45 -9.37 -4.50
C LEU A 93 11.73 -8.84 -5.13
N PHE A 94 11.84 -7.51 -5.17
CA PHE A 94 13.02 -6.77 -5.59
C PHE A 94 12.86 -5.30 -5.22
N GLU A 95 14.00 -4.62 -5.14
CA GLU A 95 14.12 -3.17 -5.14
C GLU A 95 15.17 -2.80 -6.20
N ARG A 96 14.94 -1.69 -6.89
CA ARG A 96 15.86 -1.13 -7.88
C ARG A 96 16.28 0.25 -7.46
N ASP A 97 17.53 0.53 -7.75
CA ASP A 97 18.03 1.89 -7.67
C ASP A 97 17.46 2.70 -8.84
N PHE A 98 16.73 3.75 -8.51
CA PHE A 98 16.19 4.72 -9.46
C PHE A 98 16.66 6.08 -9.01
N ASP A 99 17.18 6.86 -9.94
CA ASP A 99 17.53 8.27 -9.69
C ASP A 99 16.30 9.10 -9.28
N LYS A 100 15.10 8.61 -9.62
CA LYS A 100 13.82 9.27 -9.35
C LYS A 100 13.09 8.61 -8.20
N GLU A 101 12.48 9.44 -7.36
CA GLU A 101 11.57 8.96 -6.33
C GLU A 101 10.30 8.34 -6.93
N GLN A 102 9.64 7.50 -6.13
CA GLN A 102 8.38 6.89 -6.49
C GLN A 102 7.28 7.95 -6.61
N SER A 103 6.52 7.89 -7.70
CA SER A 103 5.42 8.81 -8.00
C SER A 103 4.04 8.14 -7.84
N PHE A 104 4.02 6.81 -7.72
CA PHE A 104 2.79 6.05 -7.66
C PHE A 104 2.98 4.74 -6.90
N ILE A 105 1.98 4.34 -6.13
CA ILE A 105 1.91 3.01 -5.51
C ILE A 105 0.62 2.34 -5.97
N SER A 106 0.72 1.14 -6.52
CA SER A 106 -0.44 0.33 -6.87
C SER A 106 -0.48 -0.91 -6.01
N THR A 107 -1.64 -1.19 -5.43
CA THR A 107 -1.86 -2.38 -4.60
C THR A 107 -2.92 -3.27 -5.21
N TYR A 108 -2.77 -4.57 -5.00
CA TYR A 108 -3.62 -5.59 -5.58
C TYR A 108 -3.86 -6.69 -4.56
N TYR A 109 -4.96 -7.43 -4.72
CA TYR A 109 -5.18 -8.68 -4.00
C TYR A 109 -5.27 -9.86 -4.96
N LEU A 110 -4.79 -11.02 -4.51
CA LEU A 110 -4.93 -12.28 -5.23
C LEU A 110 -6.08 -13.10 -4.65
N GLU A 111 -6.86 -13.75 -5.51
CA GLU A 111 -7.87 -14.71 -5.02
C GLU A 111 -7.20 -15.97 -4.45
N TYR A 112 -6.13 -16.43 -5.10
CA TYR A 112 -5.26 -17.53 -4.68
C TYR A 112 -3.79 -17.10 -4.76
N SER A 113 -2.99 -17.63 -3.84
CA SER A 113 -1.61 -17.20 -3.62
C SER A 113 -0.69 -18.39 -3.36
N ASP A 114 -0.93 -19.48 -4.09
CA ASP A 114 -0.02 -20.62 -4.14
C ASP A 114 1.35 -20.22 -4.71
N SER A 115 2.32 -21.12 -4.63
CA SER A 115 3.70 -20.86 -5.06
C SER A 115 3.79 -20.50 -6.55
N ASP A 116 2.96 -21.10 -7.39
CA ASP A 116 3.01 -20.92 -8.84
C ASP A 116 2.44 -19.55 -9.20
N ALA A 117 1.31 -19.17 -8.60
CA ALA A 117 0.72 -17.85 -8.74
C ALA A 117 1.70 -16.75 -8.29
N LYS A 118 2.34 -16.91 -7.12
CA LYS A 118 3.35 -15.97 -6.62
C LYS A 118 4.55 -15.86 -7.56
N ALA A 119 5.03 -17.00 -8.09
CA ALA A 119 6.15 -17.02 -9.02
C ALA A 119 5.81 -16.31 -10.34
N ASP A 120 4.61 -16.48 -10.87
CA ASP A 120 4.18 -15.82 -12.10
C ASP A 120 3.99 -14.32 -11.92
N VAL A 121 3.43 -13.89 -10.79
CA VAL A 121 3.39 -12.47 -10.39
C VAL A 121 4.80 -11.89 -10.39
N ALA A 122 5.75 -12.52 -9.67
CA ALA A 122 7.12 -12.04 -9.58
C ALA A 122 7.82 -11.97 -10.95
N LYS A 123 7.71 -13.03 -11.77
CA LYS A 123 8.32 -13.10 -13.11
C LYS A 123 7.82 -12.03 -14.07
N ILE A 124 6.56 -11.60 -13.93
CA ILE A 124 5.98 -10.57 -14.80
C ILE A 124 6.34 -9.17 -14.28
N ILE A 125 6.20 -8.92 -12.98
CA ILE A 125 6.50 -7.62 -12.36
C ILE A 125 7.99 -7.28 -12.52
N VAL A 126 8.89 -8.25 -12.33
CA VAL A 126 10.34 -8.01 -12.49
C VAL A 126 10.73 -7.64 -13.93
N LYS A 127 9.89 -7.89 -14.94
CA LYS A 127 10.17 -7.47 -16.33
C LYS A 127 9.68 -6.05 -16.62
N LYS A 128 9.01 -5.39 -15.67
CA LYS A 128 8.46 -4.05 -15.82
C LYS A 128 9.50 -3.03 -15.35
N ASP A 129 10.03 -2.30 -16.32
CA ASP A 129 11.14 -1.34 -16.21
C ASP A 129 10.85 -0.10 -15.35
N LYS A 130 9.58 0.24 -15.09
CA LYS A 130 9.18 1.41 -14.29
C LYS A 130 8.84 1.07 -12.84
N ILE A 131 8.75 -0.22 -12.54
CA ILE A 131 8.52 -0.68 -11.17
C ILE A 131 9.84 -0.57 -10.41
N ARG A 132 9.84 0.22 -9.35
CA ARG A 132 11.01 0.42 -8.49
C ARG A 132 11.14 -0.69 -7.47
N GLN A 133 10.05 -0.94 -6.75
CA GLN A 133 9.98 -1.93 -5.68
C GLN A 133 8.68 -2.71 -5.81
N ALA A 134 8.71 -3.99 -5.47
CA ALA A 134 7.50 -4.78 -5.33
C ALA A 134 7.63 -5.79 -4.20
N GLY A 135 6.50 -6.12 -3.57
CA GLY A 135 6.47 -7.08 -2.48
C GLY A 135 5.10 -7.72 -2.27
N PHE A 136 5.11 -8.89 -1.65
CA PHE A 136 3.91 -9.46 -1.05
C PHE A 136 3.72 -8.89 0.36
N ALA A 137 2.48 -8.59 0.68
CA ALA A 137 2.09 -7.94 1.91
C ALA A 137 0.80 -8.54 2.45
N HIS A 138 0.52 -8.21 3.70
CA HIS A 138 -0.81 -8.33 4.28
C HIS A 138 -1.37 -6.95 4.63
N LEU A 139 -2.70 -6.88 4.73
CA LEU A 139 -3.48 -5.70 5.03
C LEU A 139 -4.07 -5.78 6.44
N ASN A 140 -3.70 -4.84 7.30
CA ASN A 140 -4.37 -4.58 8.56
C ASN A 140 -5.26 -3.33 8.42
N LEU A 141 -6.50 -3.43 8.90
CA LEU A 141 -7.48 -2.35 8.88
C LEU A 141 -7.68 -1.79 10.28
N LEU A 142 -7.44 -0.49 10.47
CA LEU A 142 -7.76 0.21 11.71
C LEU A 142 -8.94 1.14 11.48
N CYS A 143 -10.03 0.90 12.20
CA CYS A 143 -11.24 1.70 12.14
C CYS A 143 -11.97 1.60 13.48
N SER A 144 -12.40 2.72 14.05
CA SER A 144 -13.21 2.71 15.26
C SER A 144 -14.63 2.19 14.99
N GLU A 145 -15.12 2.36 13.77
CA GLU A 145 -16.39 1.81 13.31
C GLU A 145 -16.16 0.48 12.60
N LYS A 146 -16.80 -0.60 13.08
CA LYS A 146 -16.66 -1.92 12.45
C LYS A 146 -17.35 -1.92 11.08
N PRO A 147 -16.65 -2.29 9.99
CA PRO A 147 -17.28 -2.49 8.69
C PRO A 147 -18.38 -3.55 8.77
N LYS A 148 -19.45 -3.38 7.99
CA LYS A 148 -20.52 -4.39 7.88
C LYS A 148 -20.04 -5.68 7.21
N PHE A 149 -19.06 -5.56 6.31
CA PHE A 149 -18.47 -6.67 5.57
C PHE A 149 -16.97 -6.72 5.84
N VAL A 150 -16.45 -7.92 6.05
CA VAL A 150 -15.01 -8.15 6.19
C VAL A 150 -14.43 -8.40 4.81
N PHE A 151 -13.36 -7.70 4.47
CA PHE A 151 -12.62 -7.94 3.23
C PHE A 151 -11.86 -9.27 3.33
N PRO A 152 -12.07 -10.23 2.40
CA PRO A 152 -11.59 -11.60 2.59
C PRO A 152 -10.14 -11.84 2.13
N HIS A 153 -9.47 -10.86 1.51
CA HIS A 153 -8.15 -11.06 0.88
C HIS A 153 -7.01 -10.31 1.58
N THR A 154 -7.08 -10.14 2.92
CA THR A 154 -6.08 -9.37 3.68
C THR A 154 -4.67 -9.96 3.62
N GLU A 155 -4.51 -11.28 3.51
CA GLU A 155 -3.20 -11.97 3.51
C GLU A 155 -2.56 -12.11 2.11
N LYS A 156 -3.21 -11.59 1.07
CA LYS A 156 -2.87 -11.88 -0.33
C LYS A 156 -2.59 -10.60 -1.11
N ILE A 157 -1.94 -9.63 -0.49
CA ILE A 157 -1.71 -8.33 -1.09
C ILE A 157 -0.38 -8.31 -1.87
N VAL A 158 -0.39 -7.62 -3.00
CA VAL A 158 0.80 -7.25 -3.77
C VAL A 158 0.89 -5.74 -3.74
N VAL A 159 2.04 -5.21 -3.32
CA VAL A 159 2.35 -3.78 -3.36
C VAL A 159 3.40 -3.53 -4.43
N ILE A 160 3.18 -2.52 -5.26
CA ILE A 160 4.07 -2.13 -6.35
C ILE A 160 4.33 -0.63 -6.25
N GLU A 161 5.59 -0.24 -6.07
CA GLU A 161 6.04 1.14 -6.22
C GLU A 161 6.49 1.40 -7.66
N VAL A 162 6.03 2.50 -8.26
CA VAL A 162 6.36 2.89 -9.62
C VAL A 162 7.02 4.26 -9.63
N SER A 163 8.09 4.39 -10.41
CA SER A 163 8.81 5.65 -10.63
C SER A 163 8.76 5.99 -12.12
N ASP A 164 7.92 6.97 -12.47
CA ASP A 164 7.64 7.37 -13.84
C ASP A 164 7.20 8.83 -13.91
N ASP A 165 7.56 9.54 -14.98
CA ASP A 165 7.26 10.96 -15.20
C ASP A 165 5.91 11.18 -15.88
N ARG A 166 5.26 10.11 -16.34
CA ARG A 166 3.94 10.19 -16.96
C ARG A 166 2.87 10.57 -15.92
N SER A 167 1.72 11.02 -16.41
CA SER A 167 0.59 11.33 -15.54
C SER A 167 0.14 10.11 -14.72
N PRO A 168 -0.47 10.30 -13.53
CA PRO A 168 -0.97 9.20 -12.72
C PRO A 168 -1.93 8.25 -13.47
N GLN A 169 -2.73 8.80 -14.40
CA GLN A 169 -3.61 8.00 -15.26
C GLN A 169 -2.81 7.07 -16.19
N SER A 170 -1.73 7.57 -16.78
CA SER A 170 -0.85 6.77 -17.66
C SER A 170 -0.08 5.71 -16.88
N ILE A 171 0.36 6.04 -15.66
CA ILE A 171 0.99 5.08 -14.76
C ILE A 171 0.00 3.99 -14.35
N ASN A 172 -1.22 4.36 -13.97
CA ASN A 172 -2.26 3.38 -13.65
C ASN A 172 -2.53 2.42 -14.81
N GLN A 173 -2.62 2.92 -16.05
CA GLN A 173 -2.76 2.07 -17.24
C GLN A 173 -1.55 1.12 -17.44
N TYR A 174 -0.33 1.56 -17.11
CA TYR A 174 0.85 0.70 -17.14
C TYR A 174 0.73 -0.45 -16.11
N CYS A 175 0.29 -0.14 -14.90
CA CYS A 175 0.07 -1.11 -13.84
C CYS A 175 -1.06 -2.09 -14.21
N GLU A 176 -2.17 -1.60 -14.77
CA GLU A 176 -3.27 -2.45 -15.27
C GLU A 176 -2.83 -3.38 -16.41
N LYS A 177 -1.97 -2.92 -17.32
CA LYS A 177 -1.38 -3.80 -18.34
C LYS A 177 -0.50 -4.89 -17.71
N ALA A 178 0.23 -4.59 -16.63
CA ALA A 178 1.00 -5.58 -15.90
C ALA A 178 0.07 -6.62 -15.24
N ARG A 179 -0.99 -6.17 -14.56
CA ARG A 179 -2.03 -7.03 -14.00
C ARG A 179 -2.69 -7.93 -15.04
N GLN A 180 -3.08 -7.39 -16.20
CA GLN A 180 -3.65 -8.19 -17.29
C GLN A 180 -2.69 -9.26 -17.81
N ASN A 181 -1.38 -8.97 -17.89
CA ASN A 181 -0.38 -9.96 -18.26
C ASN A 181 -0.29 -11.10 -17.24
N ILE A 182 -0.44 -10.79 -15.95
CA ILE A 182 -0.52 -11.77 -14.87
C ILE A 182 -1.79 -12.61 -15.00
N SER A 183 -2.94 -11.99 -15.27
CA SER A 183 -4.20 -12.71 -15.51
C SER A 183 -4.15 -13.64 -16.72
N ARG A 184 -3.39 -13.31 -17.78
CA ARG A 184 -3.16 -14.21 -18.92
C ARG A 184 -2.36 -15.47 -18.57
N LYS A 185 -1.70 -15.51 -17.41
CA LYS A 185 -1.08 -16.72 -16.86
C LYS A 185 -2.02 -17.56 -16.00
N GLY A 186 -3.29 -17.16 -15.91
CA GLY A 186 -4.26 -17.81 -15.05
C GLY A 186 -4.00 -17.48 -13.58
N VAL A 187 -3.61 -16.24 -13.27
CA VAL A 187 -3.55 -15.71 -11.90
C VAL A 187 -4.59 -14.61 -11.74
N VAL A 188 -5.61 -14.82 -10.90
CA VAL A 188 -6.64 -13.82 -10.63
C VAL A 188 -6.09 -12.78 -9.63
N MET A 189 -5.73 -11.62 -10.18
CA MET A 189 -5.18 -10.48 -9.48
C MET A 189 -6.07 -9.26 -9.76
N ASN A 190 -6.62 -8.70 -8.70
CA ASN A 190 -7.60 -7.61 -8.74
C ASN A 190 -6.99 -6.35 -8.11
N ASN A 191 -7.33 -5.18 -8.66
CA ASN A 191 -6.87 -3.90 -8.09
C ASN A 191 -7.53 -3.72 -6.72
N PHE A 192 -6.74 -3.26 -5.73
CA PHE A 192 -7.25 -2.88 -4.42
C PHE A 192 -7.38 -1.36 -4.33
N VAL A 193 -6.23 -0.68 -4.26
CA VAL A 193 -6.15 0.78 -4.31
C VAL A 193 -4.91 1.21 -5.08
N SER A 194 -5.09 2.27 -5.86
CA SER A 194 -4.00 2.98 -6.54
C SER A 194 -3.78 4.34 -5.90
N LEU A 195 -2.55 4.66 -5.51
CA LEU A 195 -2.15 5.86 -4.78
C LEU A 195 -1.26 6.71 -5.67
N SER A 196 -1.76 7.89 -6.04
CA SER A 196 -0.97 8.91 -6.74
C SER A 196 -0.28 9.79 -5.70
N LEU A 197 1.06 9.84 -5.71
CA LEU A 197 1.82 10.63 -4.75
C LEU A 197 1.89 12.07 -5.24
N LEU A 198 1.23 12.97 -4.52
CA LEU A 198 1.08 14.37 -4.93
C LEU A 198 2.17 15.27 -4.35
N GLU A 199 2.46 15.11 -3.06
CA GLU A 199 3.42 15.94 -2.34
C GLU A 199 4.17 15.09 -1.31
N LYS A 200 5.48 15.30 -1.22
CA LYS A 200 6.31 14.71 -0.17
C LYS A 200 6.38 15.66 1.02
N LEU A 201 6.01 15.15 2.19
CA LEU A 201 5.95 15.88 3.46
C LEU A 201 7.11 15.55 4.40
N LYS A 202 7.79 14.41 4.16
CA LYS A 202 9.01 13.96 4.82
C LYS A 202 9.79 13.05 3.88
#